data_AF-A0A348S491-F1
#
_entry.id   AF-A0A348S491-F1
#
_cell.length_a   1.000
_cell.length_b   1.000
_cell.length_c   1.000
_cell.angle_alpha   90.00
_cell.angle_beta   90.00
_cell.angle_gamma   90.00
#
_symmetry.space_group_name_H-M   'P 1'
#
loop_
_entity.id
_entity.type
_entity.pdbx_description
1 polymer ?
#
loop_
_entity_poly.entity_id
_entity_poly.type
_entity_poly.pdbx_seq_one_letter_code
_entity_poly.pdbx_strand_id
1 'polypeptide(L)' 'MPDRTLKIRLFTKSYCGWCHEAIDWLESKGLTFDNLEVISDSSAMQELRDLTGRDMTP' A
#
# COMPACT_ATOMS: atom_id res chain seq x y z
N MET A 1 19.66 18.87 -1.72
CA MET A 1 19.29 17.44 -1.92
C MET A 1 17.77 17.41 -1.81
N PRO A 2 17.01 17.04 -2.85
CA PRO A 2 15.57 17.24 -2.83
C PRO A 2 14.97 16.33 -1.75
N ASP A 3 14.46 16.97 -0.70
CA ASP A 3 13.49 16.45 0.25
C ASP A 3 12.20 16.15 -0.51
N ARG A 4 12.24 15.09 -1.31
CA ARG A 4 11.05 14.59 -1.99
C ARG A 4 10.37 13.72 -0.94
N THR A 5 9.51 14.35 -0.17
CA THR A 5 8.59 13.73 0.80
C THR A 5 7.67 12.77 0.02
N LEU A 6 8.21 11.61 -0.36
CA LEU A 6 7.50 10.56 -1.07
C LEU A 6 6.56 9.91 -0.06
N LYS A 7 5.29 10.34 -0.08
CA LYS A 7 4.23 9.65 0.64
C LYS A 7 3.93 8.35 -0.09
N ILE A 8 4.56 7.27 0.36
CA ILE A 8 4.31 5.92 -0.14
C ILE A 8 3.03 5.45 0.52
N ARG A 9 2.02 5.10 -0.26
CA ARG A 9 0.78 4.47 0.23
C ARG A 9 0.74 3.06 -0.31
N LEU A 10 0.68 2.08 0.57
CA LEU A 10 0.64 0.66 0.24
C LEU A 10 -0.77 0.15 0.50
N PHE A 11 -1.45 -0.32 -0.54
CA PHE A 11 -2.77 -0.90 -0.40
C PHE A 11 -2.63 -2.41 -0.18
N THR A 12 -3.04 -2.89 0.99
CA THR A 12 -2.86 -4.29 1.38
C THR A 12 -4.18 -5.01 1.59
N LYS A 13 -4.12 -6.33 1.44
CA LYS A 13 -5.19 -7.25 1.80
C LYS A 13 -4.69 -8.12 2.94
N SER A 14 -5.43 -8.16 4.05
CA SER A 14 -5.05 -8.84 5.28
C SER A 14 -4.85 -10.36 5.15
N TYR A 15 -5.35 -10.99 4.08
CA TYR A 15 -5.07 -12.40 3.77
C TYR A 15 -3.92 -12.63 2.78
N CYS A 16 -3.26 -11.59 2.29
CA CYS A 16 -2.29 -11.68 1.20
C CYS A 16 -0.86 -11.79 1.72
N GLY A 17 -0.24 -12.97 1.57
CA GLY A 17 1.16 -13.20 1.96
C GLY A 17 2.16 -12.26 1.26
N TRP A 18 1.87 -11.87 0.01
CA TRP A 18 2.69 -10.91 -0.73
C TRP A 18 2.64 -9.49 -0.15
N CYS A 19 1.54 -9.11 0.52
CA CYS A 19 1.46 -7.82 1.18
C CYS A 19 2.41 -7.75 2.39
N HIS A 20 2.55 -8.85 3.14
CA HIS A 20 3.52 -8.91 4.24
C HIS A 20 4.96 -8.78 3.72
N GLU A 21 5.32 -9.48 2.64
CA GLU A 21 6.65 -9.34 2.03
C GLU A 21 6.92 -7.91 1.54
N ALA A 22 5.92 -7.23 0.97
CA ALA A 22 6.06 -5.85 0.53
C ALA A 22 6.26 -4.87 1.71
N ILE A 23 5.53 -5.06 2.81
CA ILE A 23 5.70 -4.31 4.06
C ILE A 23 7.12 -4.53 4.59
N ASP A 24 7.54 -5.78 4.78
CA ASP A 24 8.87 -6.13 5.29
C ASP A 24 9.98 -5.54 4.42
N TRP A 25 9.80 -5.54 3.09
CA TRP A 25 10.76 -4.95 2.17
C TRP A 25 10.85 -3.42 2.32
N LEU A 26 9.72 -2.73 2.44
CA LEU A 26 9.69 -1.27 2.66
C LEU A 26 10.27 -0.89 4.02
N GLU A 27 9.95 -1.64 5.08
CA GLU A 27 10.50 -1.44 6.42
C GLU A 27 12.00 -1.72 6.44
N SER A 28 12.47 -2.78 5.77
CA SER A 28 13.90 -3.08 5.62
C SER A 28 14.67 -1.96 4.91
N LYS A 29 13.99 -1.18 4.05
CA LYS A 29 14.57 0.00 3.39
C LYS A 29 14.52 1.26 4.25
N GLY A 30 13.86 1.21 5.42
CA GLY A 30 13.65 2.37 6.29
C GLY A 30 12.74 3.43 5.68
N LEU A 31 11.83 3.01 4.79
CA LEU A 31 10.89 3.90 4.13
C LEU A 31 9.64 4.08 4.99
N THR A 32 9.16 5.31 5.11
CA THR A 32 7.86 5.60 5.72
C THR A 32 6.77 5.39 4.68
N PHE A 33 5.79 4.54 4.98
CA PHE A 33 4.63 4.30 4.13
C PHE A 33 3.35 4.18 4.95
N ASP A 34 2.23 4.57 4.36
CA ASP A 34 0.91 4.39 4.92
C ASP A 34 0.33 3.07 4.43
N ASN A 35 0.04 2.15 5.35
CA ASN A 35 -0.63 0.89 5.04
C ASN A 35 -2.14 1.07 5.05
N LEU A 36 -2.78 0.93 3.88
CA LEU A 36 -4.22 1.05 3.67
C LEU A 36 -4.82 -0.33 3.39
N GLU A 37 -5.57 -0.87 4.34
CA GLU A 37 -6.18 -2.18 4.20
C GLU A 37 -7.49 -2.07 3.41
N VAL A 38 -7.58 -2.72 2.25
CA VAL A 38 -8.72 -2.56 1.31
C VAL A 38 -9.89 -3.53 1.53
N ILE A 39 -9.74 -4.55 2.37
CA ILE A 39 -10.82 -5.51 2.69
C ILE A 39 -11.75 -4.95 3.77
N SER A 40 -11.15 -4.35 4.79
CA SER A 40 -11.79 -3.77 5.95
C SER A 40 -12.24 -2.34 5.64
N ASP A 41 -11.53 -1.64 4.75
CA ASP A 41 -11.90 -0.31 4.28
C ASP A 41 -12.33 -0.34 2.81
N SER A 42 -13.65 -0.34 2.61
CA SER A 42 -14.26 -0.23 1.29
C SER A 42 -13.90 1.08 0.57
N SER A 43 -13.59 2.16 1.31
CA SER A 43 -13.13 3.41 0.73
C SER A 43 -11.73 3.27 0.14
N ALA A 44 -10.83 2.56 0.82
CA ALA A 44 -9.49 2.29 0.32
C ALA A 44 -9.52 1.42 -0.95
N MET A 45 -10.46 0.46 -1.03
CA MET A 45 -10.66 -0.33 -2.25
C MET A 45 -11.21 0.49 -3.41
N GLN A 46 -12.10 1.45 -3.13
CA GLN A 46 -12.59 2.38 -4.15
C GLN A 46 -11.46 3.27 -4.65
N GLU A 47 -10.63 3.80 -3.75
CA GLU A 47 -9.48 4.65 -4.11
C GLU A 47 -8.42 3.87 -4.91
N LEU A 48 -8.15 2.61 -4.57
CA LEU A 48 -7.29 1.71 -5.37
C LEU A 48 -7.83 1.56 -6.79
N ARG A 49 -9.13 1.31 -6.95
CA ARG A 49 -9.79 1.21 -8.26
C ARG A 49 -9.70 2.52 -9.02
N ASP A 50 -9.93 3.64 -8.37
CA ASP A 50 -9.90 4.95 -9.02
C ASP A 50 -8.47 5.34 -9.46
N LEU A 51 -7.45 4.99 -8.68
CA LEU A 51 -6.05 5.28 -8.97
C LEU A 51 -5.44 4.34 -10.01
N THR A 52 -5.77 3.05 -9.96
CA THR A 52 -5.08 2.00 -10.74
C THR A 52 -5.95 1.39 -11.83
N GLY A 53 -7.28 1.55 -11.75
CA GLY A 53 -8.25 0.87 -12.61
C GLY A 53 -8.31 -0.65 -12.37
N ARG A 54 -7.70 -1.16 -11.29
CA ARG A 54 -7.56 -2.59 -11.01
C ARG A 54 -7.99 -2.92 -9.58
N ASP A 55 -8.45 -4.15 -9.39
CA ASP A 55 -8.86 -4.72 -8.09
C ASP A 55 -7.74 -5.55 -7.42
N MET A 56 -6.60 -5.66 -8.09
CA MET A 56 -5.47 -6.47 -7.66
C MET A 56 -4.48 -5.61 -6.87
N THR A 57 -4.29 -6.01 -5.62
CA THR A 57 -3.19 -5.62 -4.73
C THR A 57 -2.03 -6.62 -4.91
N PRO A 58 -0.79 -6.30 -4.51
CA PRO A 58 -0.36 -5.11 -3.77
C PRO A 58 -0.32 -3.83 -4.62
#